data_AF-A0A3C0PLE0-F1
#
_entry.id   AF-A0A3C0PLE0-F1
#
_cell.length_a   1.000
_cell.length_b   1.000
_cell.length_c   1.000
_cell.angle_alpha   90.00
_cell.angle_beta   90.00
_cell.angle_gamma   90.00
#
_symmetry.space_group_name_H-M   'P 1'
#
loop_
_entity.id
_entity.type
_entity.pdbx_description
1 polymer ?
#
loop_
_entity_poly.entity_id
_entity_poly.type
_entity_poly.pdbx_seq_one_letter_code
_entity_poly.pdbx_strand_id
1 'polypeptide(L)' 'NVIWFFIIAHFIMSWLIAFNVLNLYQPIVSQIWQGLNRILDPIYGRIRQFIPNMGGLDLAPLIALLMVTALQRTLAYYGQ' A
#
# COMPACT_ATOMS: atom_id res chain seq x y z
N ASN A 1 19.58 12.80 2.87
CA ASN A 1 19.17 11.49 2.29
C ASN A 1 17.93 11.62 1.40
N VAL A 2 18.10 12.17 0.20
CA VAL A 2 17.00 12.32 -0.78
C VAL A 2 16.41 10.96 -1.21
N ILE A 3 17.25 9.93 -1.28
CA ILE A 3 16.84 8.55 -1.62
C ILE A 3 15.82 7.99 -0.60
N TRP A 4 16.01 8.25 0.69
CA TRP A 4 15.10 7.78 1.74
C TRP A 4 13.69 8.35 1.59
N PHE A 5 13.57 9.60 1.17
CA PHE A 5 12.28 10.22 0.90
C PHE A 5 11.52 9.48 -0.21
N PHE A 6 12.19 9.15 -1.32
CA PHE A 6 11.59 8.42 -2.43
C PHE A 6 11.16 7.00 -2.02
N ILE A 7 11.98 6.31 -1.22
CA ILE A 7 11.64 4.98 -0.69
C ILE A 7 10.38 5.04 0.17
N ILE A 8 10.31 5.97 1.13
CA ILE A 8 9.14 6.15 2.01
C ILE A 8 7.91 6.56 1.19
N ALA A 9 8.04 7.49 0.26
CA ALA A 9 6.94 7.92 -0.61
C ALA A 9 6.40 6.77 -1.46
N HIS A 10 7.28 5.94 -2.02
CA HIS A 10 6.89 4.76 -2.79
C HIS A 10 6.21 3.70 -1.93
N PHE A 11 6.73 3.47 -0.71
CA PHE A 11 6.13 2.54 0.24
C PHE A 11 4.71 2.96 0.63
N ILE A 12 4.52 4.21 1.06
CA ILE A 12 3.19 4.76 1.38
C ILE A 12 2.27 4.68 0.17
N MET A 13 2.72 5.08 -1.02
CA MET A 13 1.88 5.01 -2.22
C MET A 13 1.51 3.58 -2.59
N SER A 14 2.42 2.62 -2.45
CA SER A 14 2.16 1.20 -2.71
C SER A 14 1.02 0.67 -1.85
N TRP A 15 1.01 1.06 -0.57
CA TRP A 15 -0.09 0.77 0.35
C TRP A 15 -1.36 1.48 -0.09
N LEU A 16 -1.34 2.79 -0.28
CA LEU A 16 -2.54 3.53 -0.69
C LEU A 16 -3.20 2.96 -1.97
N ILE A 17 -2.40 2.46 -2.91
CA ILE A 17 -2.89 1.76 -4.11
C ILE A 17 -3.45 0.38 -3.76
N ALA A 18 -2.74 -0.43 -2.97
CA ALA A 18 -3.19 -1.76 -2.56
C ALA A 18 -4.52 -1.72 -1.78
N PHE A 19 -4.70 -0.70 -0.94
CA PHE A 19 -5.93 -0.43 -0.20
C PHE A 19 -7.05 0.24 -1.02
N ASN A 20 -6.87 0.45 -2.34
CA ASN A 20 -7.80 1.20 -3.21
C ASN A 20 -8.12 2.63 -2.73
N VAL A 21 -7.29 3.22 -1.86
CA VAL A 21 -7.40 4.63 -1.45
C VAL A 21 -6.98 5.54 -2.61
N LEU A 22 -5.93 5.14 -3.34
CA LEU A 22 -5.49 5.78 -4.56
C LEU A 22 -5.80 4.89 -5.77
N ASN A 23 -6.46 5.48 -6.75
CA ASN A 23 -6.87 4.77 -7.95
C ASN A 23 -5.90 5.04 -9.10
N LEU A 24 -5.22 3.99 -9.58
CA LEU A 24 -4.29 4.08 -10.72
C LEU A 24 -4.97 4.44 -12.06
N TYR A 25 -6.29 4.32 -12.17
CA TYR A 25 -7.03 4.82 -13.34
C TYR A 25 -7.03 6.36 -13.40
N GLN A 26 -6.74 7.05 -12.30
CA GLN A 26 -6.59 8.50 -12.29
C GLN A 26 -5.22 8.89 -12.90
N PRO A 27 -5.18 9.77 -13.92
CA PRO A 27 -3.93 10.11 -14.63
C PRO A 27 -2.84 10.66 -13.72
N ILE A 28 -3.20 11.45 -12.70
CA ILE A 28 -2.22 12.03 -11.79
C ILE A 28 -1.58 10.98 -10.88
N VAL A 29 -2.39 10.06 -10.32
CA VAL A 29 -1.91 8.99 -9.44
C VAL A 29 -0.97 8.06 -10.20
N SER A 30 -1.38 7.64 -11.40
CA SER A 30 -0.54 6.78 -12.24
C SER A 30 0.76 7.44 -12.68
N GLN A 31 0.74 8.74 -12.99
CA GLN A 31 1.96 9.48 -13.33
C GLN A 31 2.94 9.55 -12.16
N ILE A 32 2.47 9.87 -10.94
CA ILE A 32 3.34 9.93 -9.76
C ILE A 32 3.85 8.52 -9.43
N TRP A 33 2.99 7.49 -9.49
CA TRP A 33 3.38 6.10 -9.27
C TRP A 33 4.47 5.64 -10.25
N GLN A 34 4.30 5.93 -11.54
CA GLN A 34 5.29 5.60 -12.57
C GLN A 34 6.58 6.40 -12.37
N GLY A 35 6.50 7.67 -11.99
CA GLY A 35 7.66 8.51 -11.68
C GLY A 35 8.48 7.93 -10.53
N LEU A 36 7.83 7.58 -9.42
CA LEU A 36 8.47 6.94 -8.27
C LEU A 36 9.10 5.60 -8.64
N ASN A 37 8.36 4.75 -9.40
CA ASN A 37 8.89 3.48 -9.87
C ASN A 37 10.14 3.67 -10.71
N ARG A 38 10.15 4.59 -11.69
CA ARG A 38 11.33 4.84 -12.55
C ARG A 38 12.56 5.29 -11.78
N ILE A 39 12.37 6.12 -10.74
CA ILE A 39 13.48 6.58 -9.89
C ILE A 39 14.05 5.42 -9.06
N LEU A 40 13.18 4.53 -8.58
CA LEU A 40 13.57 3.44 -7.67
C LEU A 40 13.91 2.14 -8.39
N ASP A 41 13.53 1.97 -9.66
CA ASP A 41 13.79 0.79 -10.48
C ASP A 41 15.26 0.34 -10.52
N PRO A 42 16.28 1.23 -10.66
CA PRO A 42 17.68 0.77 -10.63
C PRO A 42 18.07 0.10 -9.29
N ILE A 43 17.41 0.47 -8.19
CA ILE A 43 17.64 -0.08 -6.86
C ILE A 43 16.77 -1.33 -6.65
N TYR A 44 15.48 -1.24 -6.95
CA TYR A 44 14.51 -2.31 -6.73
C TYR A 44 14.62 -3.44 -7.75
N GLY A 45 15.06 -3.17 -8.98
CA GLY A 45 15.29 -4.16 -10.03
C GLY A 45 16.35 -5.19 -9.62
N ARG A 46 17.40 -4.77 -8.91
CA ARG A 46 18.41 -5.67 -8.33
C ARG A 46 17.82 -6.55 -7.21
N ILE A 47 16.98 -5.96 -6.35
CA ILE A 47 16.39 -6.64 -5.19
C ILE A 47 15.31 -7.65 -5.62
N ARG A 48 14.50 -7.31 -6.63
CA ARG A 48 13.43 -8.16 -7.18
C ARG A 48 13.93 -9.47 -7.80
N GLN A 49 15.23 -9.60 -8.09
CA GLN A 49 15.83 -10.86 -8.53
C GLN A 49 15.82 -11.92 -7.43
N PHE A 50 15.74 -11.50 -6.17
CA PHE A 50 15.81 -12.38 -5.00
C PHE A 50 14.46 -12.56 -4.30
N ILE A 51 13.43 -11.80 -4.68
CA ILE A 51 12.12 -11.81 -4.03
C ILE A 51 11.06 -12.31 -5.04
N PRO A 52 10.32 -13.39 -4.73
CA PRO A 52 9.20 -13.84 -5.56
C PRO A 52 8.15 -12.73 -5.72
N ASN A 53 7.56 -12.59 -6.90
CA ASN A 53 6.50 -11.61 -7.14
C ASN A 53 5.26 -11.93 -6.28
N MET A 54 5.12 -11.27 -5.14
CA MET A 54 4.00 -11.47 -4.19
C MET A 54 2.67 -10.85 -4.64
N GLY A 55 2.53 -10.47 -5.92
CA GLY A 55 1.24 -10.11 -6.53
C GLY A 55 0.43 -8.99 -5.86
N GLY A 56 1.02 -8.22 -4.94
CA GLY A 56 0.29 -7.24 -4.14
C GLY A 56 -0.63 -7.87 -3.09
N LEU A 57 -0.31 -9.06 -2.59
CA LEU A 57 -1.11 -9.74 -1.57
C LEU A 57 -1.12 -8.93 -0.26
N ASP A 58 -2.12 -8.07 -0.12
CA ASP A 58 -2.34 -7.26 1.06
C ASP A 58 -3.42 -7.93 1.93
N LEU A 59 -3.06 -8.28 3.17
CA LEU A 59 -3.97 -8.85 4.17
C LEU A 59 -4.90 -7.79 4.78
N ALA A 60 -4.74 -6.55 4.34
CA ALA A 60 -5.62 -5.41 4.51
C ALA A 60 -7.14 -5.70 4.60
N PRO A 61 -7.78 -6.42 3.65
CA PRO A 61 -9.24 -6.61 3.68
C PRO A 61 -9.65 -7.43 4.91
N LEU A 62 -8.82 -8.39 5.31
CA LEU A 62 -9.04 -9.21 6.50
C LEU A 62 -8.93 -8.35 7.77
N ILE A 63 -7.90 -7.50 7.87
CA ILE A 63 -7.68 -6.65 9.06
C ILE A 63 -8.78 -5.58 9.19
N ALA A 64 -9.21 -4.97 8.10
CA ALA A 64 -10.31 -3.99 8.10
C ALA A 64 -11.64 -4.64 8.55
N LEU A 65 -11.95 -5.83 8.03
CA LEU A 65 -13.11 -6.60 8.48
C LEU A 65 -13.03 -6.96 9.96
N LEU A 66 -11.86 -7.37 10.45
CA LEU A 66 -11.63 -7.63 11.88
C LEU A 66 -11.80 -6.39 12.76
N MET A 67 -11.32 -5.22 12.31
CA MET A 67 -11.48 -3.95 13.04
C MET A 67 -12.94 -3.53 13.11
N VAL A 68 -13.67 -3.56 11.99
CA VAL A 68 -15.10 -3.22 11.96
C VAL A 68 -15.91 -4.16 12.84
N THR A 69 -15.65 -5.47 12.74
CA THR A 69 -16.37 -6.46 13.56
C THR A 69 -16.01 -6.36 15.05
N ALA A 70 -14.76 -6.05 15.39
CA ALA A 70 -14.34 -5.79 16.78
C ALA A 70 -15.02 -4.54 17.35
N LEU A 71 -15.04 -3.43 16.60
CA LEU A 71 -15.75 -2.21 17.01
C LEU A 71 -17.24 -2.46 17.20
N GLN A 72 -17.90 -3.12 16.25
CA GLN A 72 -19.33 -3.45 16.35
C GLN A 72 -19.65 -4.28 17.60
N ARG A 73 -18.85 -5.33 17.88
CA ARG A 73 -19.04 -6.16 19.08
C ARG A 73 -18.82 -5.37 20.37
N THR A 74 -17.82 -4.50 20.38
CA THR A 74 -17.48 -3.68 21.54
C THR A 74 -18.60 -2.68 21.83
N LEU A 75 -19.09 -1.98 20.81
CA LEU A 75 -20.21 -1.05 20.91
C LEU A 75 -21.51 -1.75 21.33
N ALA A 76 -21.78 -2.95 20.83
CA ALA A 76 -22.94 -3.73 21.23
C ALA A 76 -22.87 -4.23 22.68
N TYR A 77 -21.66 -4.52 23.19
CA TYR A 77 -21.45 -4.91 24.59
C TYR A 77 -21.67 -3.76 25.58
N TYR A 78 -21.25 -2.54 25.23
CA TYR A 78 -21.47 -1.35 26.06
C TYR A 78 -22.86 -0.71 25.91
N GLY A 79 -23.63 -1.12 24.90
CA GLY A 79 -24.98 -0.62 24.62
C GLY A 79 -26.13 -1.44 25.24
N GLN A 80 -25.80 -2.50 26.01
CA GLN A 80 -26.73 -3.25 26.87
C GLN A 80 -26.54 -2.85 28.33
#